data_AF-A0A933PWW6-F1
#
_entry.id   AF-A0A933PWW6-F1
#
_cell.length_a   1.000
_cell.length_b   1.000
_cell.length_c   1.000
_cell.angle_alpha   90.00
_cell.angle_beta   90.00
_cell.angle_gamma   90.00
#
_symmetry.space_group_name_H-M   'P 1'
#
loop_
_entity.id
_entity.type
_entity.pdbx_description
1 polymer ?
#
loop_
_entity_poly.entity_id
_entity_poly.type
_entity_poly.pdbx_seq_one_letter_code
_entity_poly.pdbx_strand_id
1 'polypeptide(L)'
;MTLTKTTIIGFCEAVADFMQTNRSTLMERNADIDRIISELRKKSDDALAECSGHEILAVKLRESTARTDAAVAEAYNAASAAVDITAGLVGKTTELGHQTARLRSRIIRRRSSE
;
A
#
# COMPACT_ATOMS: atom_id res chain seq x y z
N MET A 1 -9.05 -25.46 -1.38
CA MET A 1 -7.83 -24.69 -1.74
C MET A 1 -8.26 -23.58 -2.67
N THR A 2 -7.92 -22.33 -2.37
CA THR A 2 -8.24 -21.18 -3.23
C THR A 2 -7.06 -20.92 -4.16
N LEU A 3 -7.33 -20.80 -5.46
CA LEU A 3 -6.29 -20.52 -6.45
C LEU A 3 -5.77 -19.09 -6.29
N THR A 4 -4.46 -18.90 -6.46
CA THR A 4 -3.84 -17.57 -6.44
C THR A 4 -4.10 -16.84 -7.77
N LYS A 5 -4.04 -15.50 -7.76
CA LYS A 5 -4.18 -14.69 -8.98
C LYS A 5 -3.17 -15.11 -10.06
N THR A 6 -1.91 -15.31 -9.68
CA THR A 6 -0.84 -15.79 -10.56
C THR A 6 -1.16 -17.16 -11.17
N THR A 7 -1.69 -18.09 -10.37
CA THR A 7 -2.08 -19.41 -10.86
C THR A 7 -3.23 -19.33 -11.87
N ILE A 8 -4.21 -18.44 -11.66
CA ILE A 8 -5.35 -18.28 -12.57
C ILE A 8 -4.91 -17.66 -13.90
N ILE A 9 -4.10 -16.59 -13.85
CA ILE A 9 -3.56 -15.93 -15.05
C ILE A 9 -2.70 -16.91 -15.86
N GLY A 10 -1.76 -17.59 -15.20
CA GLY A 10 -0.91 -18.59 -15.87
C GLY A 10 -1.69 -19.78 -16.42
N PHE A 11 -2.83 -20.15 -15.82
CA PHE A 11 -3.71 -21.17 -16.38
C PHE A 11 -4.35 -20.71 -17.70
N CYS A 12 -4.81 -19.46 -17.80
CA CYS A 12 -5.36 -18.91 -19.04
C CYS A 12 -4.33 -18.96 -20.18
N GLU A 13 -3.08 -18.60 -19.89
CA GLU A 13 -1.97 -18.65 -20.85
C GLU A 13 -1.64 -20.09 -21.26
N ALA A 14 -1.52 -21.00 -20.28
CA ALA A 14 -1.23 -22.40 -20.55
C ALA A 14 -2.31 -23.07 -21.42
N VAL A 15 -3.59 -22.74 -21.20
CA VAL A 15 -4.69 -23.23 -22.04
C VAL A 15 -4.61 -22.63 -23.45
N ALA A 16 -4.37 -21.32 -23.56
CA ALA A 16 -4.23 -20.66 -24.85
C ALA A 16 -3.07 -21.25 -25.68
N ASP A 17 -1.93 -21.52 -25.05
CA ASP A 17 -0.75 -22.10 -25.71
C ASP A 17 -0.93 -23.57 -26.06
N PHE A 18 -1.63 -24.34 -25.22
CA PHE A 18 -2.03 -25.71 -25.55
C PHE A 18 -2.94 -25.73 -26.78
N MET A 19 -3.94 -24.85 -26.82
CA MET A 19 -4.87 -24.74 -27.96
C MET A 19 -4.15 -24.27 -29.23
N GLN A 20 -3.22 -23.33 -29.12
CA GLN A 20 -2.39 -22.88 -30.24
C GLN A 20 -1.52 -24.00 -30.81
N THR A 21 -0.92 -24.81 -29.93
CA THR A 21 -0.07 -25.95 -30.33
C THR A 21 -0.87 -27.03 -31.05
N ASN A 22 -2.11 -27.28 -30.62
CA ASN A 22 -3.00 -28.29 -31.18
C ASN A 22 -4.01 -27.73 -32.20
N ARG A 23 -3.76 -26.52 -32.71
CA ARG A 23 -4.73 -25.74 -33.50
C ARG A 23 -5.28 -26.51 -34.70
N SER A 24 -4.43 -27.19 -35.48
CA SER A 24 -4.85 -27.95 -36.66
C SER A 24 -5.87 -29.03 -36.30
N THR A 25 -5.56 -29.86 -35.31
CA THR A 25 -6.44 -30.93 -34.82
C THR A 25 -7.75 -30.39 -34.23
N LEU A 26 -7.70 -29.22 -33.58
CA LEU A 26 -8.88 -28.61 -32.98
C LEU A 26 -9.78 -27.91 -34.02
N MET A 27 -9.21 -27.33 -35.07
CA MET A 27 -9.97 -26.71 -36.18
C MET A 27 -10.72 -27.74 -37.02
N GLU A 28 -10.17 -28.94 -37.20
CA GLU A 28 -10.85 -30.07 -37.87
C GLU A 28 -12.16 -30.46 -37.14
N ARG A 29 -12.32 -30.08 -35.86
CA ARG A 29 -13.54 -30.31 -35.08
C ARG A 29 -14.49 -29.11 -35.01
N ASN A 30 -14.33 -28.14 -35.91
CA ASN A 30 -15.24 -27.01 -36.12
C ASN A 30 -15.37 -26.04 -34.92
N ALA A 31 -14.33 -25.95 -34.08
CA ALA A 31 -14.25 -24.95 -33.03
C ALA A 31 -13.58 -23.67 -33.57
N ASP A 32 -14.13 -22.51 -33.24
CA ASP A 32 -13.50 -21.19 -33.48
C ASP A 32 -12.34 -20.98 -32.49
N ILE A 33 -11.30 -21.79 -32.64
CA ILE A 33 -10.16 -21.88 -31.73
C ILE A 33 -9.40 -20.57 -31.67
N ASP A 34 -9.28 -19.86 -32.79
CA ASP A 34 -8.60 -18.57 -32.85
C ASP A 34 -9.30 -17.52 -31.99
N ARG A 35 -10.63 -17.50 -32.01
CA ARG A 35 -11.41 -16.63 -31.14
C ARG A 35 -11.19 -16.97 -29.67
N ILE A 36 -11.25 -18.25 -29.30
CA ILE A 36 -11.07 -18.67 -27.90
C ILE A 36 -9.66 -18.33 -27.39
N ILE A 37 -8.62 -18.61 -28.18
CA ILE A 37 -7.23 -18.25 -27.85
C ILE A 37 -7.11 -16.73 -27.66
N SER A 38 -7.69 -15.95 -28.57
CA SER A 38 -7.66 -14.48 -28.49
C SER A 38 -8.38 -13.95 -27.25
N GLU A 39 -9.54 -14.51 -26.92
CA GLU A 39 -10.31 -14.14 -25.73
C GLU A 39 -9.56 -14.49 -24.43
N LEU A 40 -8.92 -15.67 -24.36
CA LEU A 40 -8.12 -16.09 -23.21
C LEU A 40 -6.90 -15.17 -23.00
N ARG A 41 -6.17 -14.86 -24.08
CA ARG A 41 -5.01 -13.96 -24.03
C ARG A 41 -5.41 -12.56 -23.58
N LYS A 42 -6.47 -11.99 -24.18
CA LYS A 42 -6.99 -10.68 -23.77
C LYS A 42 -7.38 -10.65 -22.30
N LYS A 43 -8.07 -11.68 -21.80
CA LYS A 43 -8.44 -11.77 -20.39
C LYS A 43 -7.22 -11.90 -19.46
N SER A 44 -6.18 -12.62 -19.90
CA SER A 44 -4.90 -12.70 -19.17
C SER A 44 -4.24 -11.32 -19.08
N ASP A 45 -4.13 -10.63 -20.21
CA ASP A 45 -3.54 -9.30 -20.31
C ASP A 45 -4.28 -8.26 -19.46
N ASP A 46 -5.62 -8.24 -19.55
CA ASP A 46 -6.47 -7.36 -18.73
C ASP A 46 -6.25 -7.63 -17.23
N ALA A 47 -6.20 -8.91 -16.82
CA ALA A 47 -5.95 -9.28 -15.42
C ALA A 47 -4.55 -8.91 -14.94
N LEU A 48 -3.52 -9.06 -15.80
CA LEU A 48 -2.14 -8.65 -15.52
C LEU A 48 -2.02 -7.14 -15.36
N ALA A 49 -2.68 -6.38 -16.23
CA ALA A 49 -2.71 -4.92 -16.16
C ALA A 49 -3.33 -4.44 -14.84
N GLU A 50 -4.46 -5.01 -14.43
CA GLU A 50 -5.10 -4.69 -13.15
C GLU A 50 -4.24 -5.09 -11.95
N CYS A 51 -3.58 -6.26 -11.98
CA CYS A 51 -2.66 -6.67 -10.91
C CYS A 51 -1.48 -5.71 -10.78
N SER A 52 -0.88 -5.30 -11.90
CA SER A 52 0.22 -4.33 -11.93
C SER A 52 -0.23 -2.96 -11.42
N GLY A 53 -1.44 -2.52 -11.80
CA GLY A 53 -2.05 -1.29 -11.27
C GLY A 53 -2.21 -1.31 -9.75
N HIS A 54 -2.65 -2.44 -9.20
CA HIS A 54 -2.74 -2.64 -7.75
C HIS A 54 -1.38 -2.56 -7.05
N GLU A 55 -0.33 -3.12 -7.63
CA GLU A 55 1.02 -3.06 -7.06
C GLU A 55 1.57 -1.62 -7.02
N ILE A 56 1.34 -0.85 -8.08
CA ILE A 56 1.68 0.58 -8.12
C ILE A 56 0.94 1.36 -7.03
N LEU A 57 -0.36 1.10 -6.85
CA LEU A 57 -1.14 1.72 -5.79
C LEU A 57 -0.66 1.32 -4.39
N ALA A 58 -0.28 0.06 -4.19
CA ALA A 58 0.27 -0.42 -2.93
C ALA A 58 1.58 0.28 -2.56
N VAL A 59 2.47 0.52 -3.54
CA VAL A 59 3.71 1.30 -3.33
C VAL A 59 3.37 2.73 -2.96
N LYS A 60 2.50 3.41 -3.73
CA LYS A 60 2.07 4.79 -3.45
C LYS A 60 1.46 4.95 -2.06
N LEU A 61 0.67 3.97 -1.63
CA LEU A 61 0.07 3.96 -0.30
C LEU A 61 1.15 3.88 0.79
N ARG A 62 2.10 2.94 0.68
CA ARG A 62 3.21 2.81 1.63
C ARG A 62 4.03 4.10 1.74
N GLU A 63 4.37 4.71 0.62
CA GLU A 63 5.10 5.98 0.60
C GLU A 63 4.29 7.11 1.25
N SER A 64 2.97 7.17 0.99
CA SER A 64 2.10 8.19 1.58
C SER A 64 1.95 8.01 3.09
N THR A 65 1.86 6.77 3.57
CA THR A 65 1.88 6.46 5.00
C THR A 65 3.19 6.92 5.62
N ALA A 66 4.35 6.54 5.04
CA ALA A 66 5.65 6.95 5.56
C ALA A 66 5.83 8.48 5.63
N ARG A 67 5.36 9.21 4.60
CA ARG A 67 5.37 10.69 4.62
C ARG A 67 4.47 11.26 5.72
N THR A 68 3.31 10.66 5.94
CA THR A 68 2.37 11.08 6.99
C THR A 68 2.98 10.88 8.37
N ASP A 69 3.54 9.69 8.63
CA ASP A 69 4.19 9.37 9.89
C ASP A 69 5.38 10.30 10.17
N ALA A 70 6.19 10.59 9.15
CA ALA A 70 7.29 11.53 9.26
C ALA A 70 6.82 12.96 9.59
N ALA A 71 5.79 13.46 8.89
CA ALA A 71 5.25 14.80 9.14
C ALA A 71 4.64 14.93 10.55
N VAL A 72 3.95 13.90 11.03
CA VAL A 72 3.39 13.87 12.39
C VAL A 72 4.51 13.84 13.43
N ALA A 73 5.54 13.03 13.23
CA ALA A 73 6.71 12.98 14.11
C ALA A 73 7.45 14.32 14.16
N GLU A 74 7.63 14.98 13.01
CA GLU A 74 8.25 16.31 12.92
C GLU A 74 7.41 17.36 13.66
N ALA A 75 6.10 17.39 13.43
CA ALA A 75 5.20 18.30 14.13
C ALA A 75 5.24 18.10 15.66
N TYR A 76 5.27 16.85 16.12
CA TYR A 76 5.43 16.52 17.54
C TYR A 76 6.77 17.01 18.08
N ASN A 77 7.87 16.74 17.38
CA ASN A 77 9.21 17.14 17.81
C ASN A 77 9.33 18.67 17.90
N ALA A 78 8.79 19.39 16.91
CA ALA A 78 8.76 20.84 16.92
C ALA A 78 7.95 21.39 18.11
N ALA A 79 6.75 20.86 18.35
CA ALA A 79 5.92 21.26 19.49
C ALA A 79 6.59 20.93 20.84
N SER A 80 7.22 19.75 20.94
CA SER A 80 7.97 19.35 22.13
C SER A 80 9.14 20.29 22.40
N ALA A 81 9.92 20.63 21.38
CA ALA A 81 11.03 21.57 21.50
C ALA A 81 10.55 22.96 21.93
N ALA A 82 9.43 23.44 21.40
CA ALA A 82 8.84 24.72 21.80
C ALA A 82 8.43 24.75 23.28
N VAL A 83 7.89 23.64 23.82
CA VAL A 83 7.59 23.52 25.25
C VAL A 83 8.85 23.60 26.11
N ASP A 84 9.92 22.91 25.70
CA ASP A 84 11.19 22.91 26.43
C ASP A 84 11.87 24.29 26.38
N ILE A 85 11.86 24.98 25.23
CA ILE A 85 12.33 26.37 25.10
C ILE A 85 11.52 27.29 26.02
N THR A 86 10.20 27.18 25.99
CA THR A 86 9.32 28.00 26.84
C THR A 86 9.63 27.77 28.31
N ALA A 87 9.86 26.53 28.73
CA ALA A 87 10.24 26.20 30.11
C ALA A 87 11.57 26.85 30.52
N GLY A 88 12.54 26.90 29.60
CA GLY A 88 13.82 27.58 29.81
C GLY A 88 13.66 29.09 29.98
N LEU A 89 12.77 29.72 29.19
CA LEU A 89 12.53 31.17 29.22
C LEU A 89 11.77 31.64 30.46
N VAL A 90 10.72 30.92 30.88
CA VAL A 90 9.84 31.36 31.98
C VAL A 90 10.37 30.99 33.37
N GLY A 91 11.36 30.10 33.45
CA GLY A 91 11.91 29.61 34.73
C GLY A 91 10.96 28.68 35.49
N LYS A 92 11.48 27.94 36.48
CA LYS A 92 10.75 26.85 37.17
C LYS A 92 9.86 27.30 38.33
N THR A 93 10.02 28.53 38.80
CA THR A 93 9.33 29.07 39.99
C THR A 93 8.17 30.00 39.66
N THR A 94 7.93 30.25 38.37
CA THR A 94 6.82 31.09 37.91
C THR A 94 5.56 30.24 37.70
N GLU A 95 4.39 30.87 37.80
CA GLU A 95 3.12 30.20 37.49
C GLU A 95 3.11 29.66 36.05
N LEU A 96 3.65 30.42 35.09
CA LEU A 96 3.84 29.96 33.72
C LEU A 96 4.77 28.74 33.63
N GLY A 97 5.86 28.70 34.42
CA GLY A 97 6.73 27.53 34.52
C GLY A 97 6.01 26.28 35.03
N HIS A 98 5.17 26.42 36.06
CA HIS A 98 4.35 25.33 36.57
C HIS A 98 3.33 24.86 35.53
N GLN A 99 2.73 25.76 34.75
CA GLN A 99 1.83 25.40 33.65
C GLN A 99 2.56 24.66 32.52
N THR A 100 3.76 25.08 32.15
CA THR A 100 4.60 24.41 31.15
C THR A 100 5.02 23.01 31.62
N ALA A 101 5.38 22.83 32.90
CA ALA A 101 5.67 21.50 33.47
C ALA A 101 4.45 20.56 33.45
N ARG A 102 3.24 21.10 33.75
CA ARG A 102 1.97 20.36 33.62
C ARG A 102 1.67 19.97 32.17
N LEU A 103 1.95 20.85 31.21
CA LEU A 103 1.81 20.56 29.78
C LEU A 103 2.77 19.44 29.35
N ARG A 104 4.05 19.52 29.74
CA ARG A 104 5.06 18.50 29.44
C ARG A 104 4.67 17.13 29.98
N SER A 105 4.19 17.08 31.22
CA SER A 105 3.72 15.84 31.86
C SER A 105 2.53 15.20 31.13
N ARG A 106 1.59 16.03 30.63
CA ARG A 106 0.44 15.55 29.83
C ARG A 106 0.89 14.96 28.49
N ILE A 107 1.84 15.60 27.82
CA ILE A 107 2.41 15.13 26.54
C ILE A 107 3.10 13.77 26.72
N ILE A 108 3.90 13.60 27.78
CA ILE A 108 4.60 12.33 28.06
C ILE A 108 3.60 11.20 28.34
N ARG A 109 2.58 11.44 29.17
CA ARG A 109 1.58 10.40 29.49
C ARG A 109 0.80 9.92 28.27
N ARG A 110 0.44 10.82 27.33
CA ARG A 110 -0.24 10.42 26.09
C ARG A 110 0.64 9.54 25.20
N ARG A 111 1.94 9.84 25.12
CA ARG A 111 2.89 8.99 24.38
C ARG A 111 3.00 7.57 24.96
N SER A 112 2.82 7.41 26.26
CA SER A 112 2.93 6.09 26.91
C SER A 112 1.66 5.23 26.77
N SER A 113 0.55 5.81 26.30
CA SER A 113 -0.74 5.13 26.13
C SER A 113 -1.08 4.76 24.69
N GLU A 114 -0.25 5.19 23.73
CA GLU A 114 -0.30 4.83 22.31
C GLU A 114 0.72 3.72 22.01
#